data_AF-A0A437NIA2-F1
#
_entry.id   AF-A0A437NIA2-F1
#
_cell.length_a   1.000
_cell.length_b   1.000
_cell.length_c   1.000
_cell.angle_alpha   90.00
_cell.angle_beta   90.00
_cell.angle_gamma   90.00
#
_symmetry.space_group_name_H-M   'P 1'
#
loop_
_entity.id
_entity.type
_entity.pdbx_description
1 polymer ?
#
loop_
_entity_poly.entity_id
_entity_poly.type
_entity_poly.pdbx_seq_one_letter_code
_entity_poly.pdbx_strand_id
1 'polypeptide(L)'
;MIRLLPCIAIALAALLAALLAGTAIGETNLSPSVVGQVLANHLWQAGYPVDPIDAGIVWNYRLTRTLVAAACGAGLATCGVVLQALLRNPLAEP
;
A
#
# COMPACT_ATOMS: atom_id res chain seq x y z
N MET A 1 10.79 6.17 24.73
CA MET A 1 10.11 6.87 23.62
C MET A 1 11.02 7.08 22.40
N ILE A 2 12.23 7.64 22.56
CA ILE A 2 13.15 7.93 21.43
C ILE A 2 13.55 6.70 20.59
N ARG A 3 13.61 5.50 21.18
CA ARG A 3 13.95 4.25 20.45
C ARG A 3 12.83 3.69 19.56
N LEU A 4 11.57 4.10 19.76
CA LEU A 4 10.43 3.62 18.95
C LEU A 4 10.22 4.45 17.67
N LEU A 5 10.61 5.73 17.70
CA LEU A 5 10.56 6.62 16.55
C LEU A 5 11.20 6.04 15.27
N PRO A 6 12.44 5.49 15.30
CA PRO A 6 13.03 4.91 14.10
C PRO A 6 12.27 3.68 13.59
N CYS A 7 11.77 2.82 14.48
CA CYS A 7 10.99 1.64 14.07
C CYS A 7 9.68 2.03 13.38
N ILE A 8 8.97 3.03 13.92
CA ILE A 8 7.74 3.56 13.33
C ILE A 8 8.03 4.17 11.97
N ALA A 9 9.08 4.98 11.86
CA ALA A 9 9.48 5.59 10.60
C ALA A 9 9.82 4.53 9.53
N ILE A 10 10.56 3.48 9.90
CA ILE A 10 10.89 2.36 9.00
C ILE A 10 9.62 1.63 8.57
N ALA A 11 8.69 1.34 9.49
CA ALA A 11 7.44 0.65 9.18
C ALA A 11 6.56 1.48 8.23
N LEU A 12 6.45 2.79 8.44
CA LEU A 12 5.71 3.69 7.56
C LEU A 12 6.37 3.80 6.18
N ALA A 13 7.69 3.90 6.13
CA ALA A 13 8.43 3.93 4.87
C ALA A 13 8.25 2.61 4.09
N ALA A 14 8.32 1.47 4.78
CA ALA A 14 8.08 0.15 4.19
C ALA A 14 6.65 0.01 3.68
N LEU A 15 5.65 0.49 4.42
CA LEU A 15 4.25 0.50 3.98
C LEU A 15 4.08 1.35 2.72
N LEU A 16 4.61 2.57 2.69
CA LEU A 16 4.56 3.43 1.51
C LEU A 16 5.24 2.79 0.29
N ALA A 17 6.42 2.20 0.49
CA ALA A 17 7.12 1.48 -0.58
C ALA A 17 6.29 0.29 -1.11
N ALA A 18 5.64 -0.48 -0.22
CA ALA A 18 4.78 -1.59 -0.60
C ALA A 18 3.53 -1.13 -1.36
N LEU A 19 2.91 -0.01 -0.95
CA LEU A 19 1.78 0.58 -1.66
C LEU A 19 2.19 1.01 -3.08
N LEU A 20 3.31 1.75 -3.20
CA LEU A 20 3.84 2.17 -4.50
C LEU A 20 4.17 0.97 -5.39
N ALA A 21 4.88 -0.03 -4.86
CA ALA A 21 5.18 -1.26 -5.58
C ALA A 21 3.91 -2.00 -6.03
N GLY A 22 2.90 -2.11 -5.17
CA GLY A 22 1.63 -2.75 -5.50
C GLY A 22 0.82 -2.03 -6.58
N THR A 23 0.96 -0.71 -6.68
CA THR A 23 0.36 0.09 -7.77
C THR A 23 1.16 0.01 -9.07
N ALA A 24 2.48 -0.08 -9.00
CA ALA A 24 3.36 -0.09 -10.16
C ALA A 24 3.45 -1.47 -10.83
N ILE A 25 3.42 -2.55 -10.04
CA ILE A 25 3.59 -3.93 -10.52
C ILE A 25 2.23 -4.54 -10.81
N GLY A 26 2.04 -5.03 -12.04
CA GLY A 26 0.83 -5.74 -12.44
C GLY A 26 0.94 -6.38 -13.81
N GLU A 27 -0.13 -7.05 -14.23
CA GLU A 27 -0.17 -7.88 -15.44
C GLU A 27 0.01 -7.09 -16.74
N THR A 28 -0.52 -5.86 -16.79
CA THR A 28 -0.27 -4.95 -17.92
C THR A 28 1.11 -4.30 -17.79
N ASN A 29 1.92 -4.41 -18.85
CA ASN A 29 3.25 -3.80 -18.92
C ASN A 29 3.14 -2.28 -19.08
N LEU A 30 3.05 -1.59 -17.95
CA LEU A 30 3.08 -0.13 -17.85
C LEU A 30 4.46 0.33 -17.42
N SER A 31 5.01 1.33 -18.11
CA SER A 31 6.27 1.96 -17.68
C SER A 31 6.08 2.60 -16.30
N PRO A 32 7.04 2.47 -15.36
CA PRO A 32 6.97 3.13 -14.05
C PRO A 32 6.75 4.65 -14.16
N SER A 33 7.22 5.26 -15.25
CA SER A 33 7.00 6.68 -15.55
C SER A 33 5.52 7.02 -15.74
N VAL A 34 4.75 6.16 -16.42
CA VAL A 34 3.30 6.35 -16.64
C VAL A 34 2.54 6.24 -15.33
N VAL A 35 2.88 5.28 -14.47
CA VAL A 35 2.28 5.14 -13.13
C VAL A 35 2.50 6.42 -12.32
N GLY A 36 3.72 6.96 -12.35
CA GLY A 36 4.04 8.24 -11.71
C GLY A 36 3.22 9.42 -12.27
N GLN A 37 3.04 9.49 -13.59
CA GLN A 37 2.22 10.52 -14.24
C GLN A 37 0.73 10.40 -13.89
N VAL A 38 0.17 9.17 -13.85
CA VAL A 38 -1.22 8.95 -13.42
C VAL A 38 -1.42 9.41 -11.98
N LEU A 39 -0.52 9.00 -11.08
CA LEU A 39 -0.57 9.43 -9.68
C LEU A 39 -0.46 10.95 -9.59
N ALA A 40 0.49 11.57 -10.30
CA ALA A 40 0.65 13.02 -10.28
C ALA A 40 -0.55 13.78 -10.84
N ASN A 41 -1.21 13.23 -11.87
CA ASN A 41 -2.44 13.80 -12.42
C ASN A 41 -3.59 13.75 -11.43
N HIS A 42 -3.75 12.67 -10.68
CA HIS A 42 -4.86 12.55 -9.73
C HIS A 42 -4.59 13.22 -8.37
N LEU A 43 -3.33 13.24 -7.91
CA LEU A 43 -2.94 13.84 -6.62
C LEU A 43 -2.66 15.35 -6.73
N TRP A 44 -2.06 15.80 -7.83
CA TRP A 44 -1.60 17.19 -8.00
C TRP A 44 -2.13 17.87 -9.26
N GLN A 45 -3.02 17.24 -10.03
CA GLN A 45 -3.56 17.80 -11.28
C GLN A 45 -2.45 18.22 -12.27
N ALA A 46 -1.38 17.44 -12.35
CA ALA A 46 -0.16 17.79 -13.11
C ALA A 46 -0.36 17.89 -14.65
N GLY A 47 -1.49 17.43 -15.20
CA GLY A 47 -1.85 17.63 -16.60
C GLY A 47 -1.04 16.83 -17.62
N TYR A 48 -0.37 15.75 -17.21
CA TYR A 48 0.35 14.87 -18.13
C TYR A 48 -0.60 14.16 -19.10
N PRO A 49 -0.26 14.03 -20.39
CA PRO A 49 -1.05 13.28 -21.36
C PRO A 49 -0.88 11.78 -21.11
N VAL A 50 -1.88 11.16 -20.49
CA VAL A 50 -1.92 9.71 -20.22
C VAL A 50 -3.18 9.11 -20.82
N ASP A 51 -3.08 7.89 -21.34
CA ASP A 51 -4.23 7.15 -21.86
C ASP A 51 -5.28 6.95 -20.74
N PRO A 52 -6.57 7.26 -20.98
CA PRO A 52 -7.64 7.05 -20.00
C PRO A 52 -7.74 5.61 -19.48
N ILE A 53 -7.42 4.61 -20.32
CA ILE A 53 -7.43 3.19 -19.95
C ILE A 53 -6.31 2.91 -18.94
N ASP A 54 -5.09 3.37 -19.23
CA ASP A 54 -3.94 3.21 -18.34
C ASP A 54 -4.15 3.93 -17.00
N ALA A 55 -4.71 5.14 -17.06
CA ALA A 55 -5.09 5.89 -15.88
C ALA A 55 -6.13 5.15 -15.03
N GLY A 56 -7.14 4.55 -15.67
CA GLY A 56 -8.14 3.72 -15.01
C GLY A 56 -7.56 2.47 -14.37
N ILE A 57 -6.64 1.78 -15.06
CA ILE A 57 -5.95 0.59 -14.54
C ILE A 57 -5.15 0.95 -13.28
N VAL A 58 -4.37 2.02 -13.31
CA VAL A 58 -3.52 2.40 -12.17
C VAL A 58 -4.37 2.91 -11.01
N TRP A 59 -5.29 3.84 -11.26
CA TRP A 59 -6.04 4.53 -10.20
C TRP A 59 -7.23 3.73 -9.64
N ASN A 60 -8.07 3.18 -10.51
CA ASN A 60 -9.30 2.52 -10.06
C ASN A 60 -9.09 1.04 -9.73
N TYR A 61 -8.18 0.36 -10.44
CA TYR A 61 -7.96 -1.07 -10.25
C TYR A 61 -6.78 -1.36 -9.32
N ARG A 62 -5.56 -0.95 -9.70
CA ARG A 62 -4.34 -1.32 -8.97
C ARG A 62 -4.26 -0.66 -7.59
N LEU A 63 -4.42 0.67 -7.53
CA LEU A 63 -4.38 1.41 -6.26
C LEU A 63 -5.44 0.91 -5.27
N THR A 64 -6.70 0.78 -5.71
CA THR A 64 -7.80 0.26 -4.87
C THR A 64 -7.48 -1.13 -4.32
N ARG A 65 -7.03 -2.06 -5.17
CA ARG A 65 -6.65 -3.41 -4.75
C ARG A 65 -5.53 -3.39 -3.70
N THR A 66 -4.51 -2.57 -3.92
CA THR A 66 -3.36 -2.46 -3.01
C THR A 66 -3.77 -1.87 -1.65
N LEU A 67 -4.66 -0.87 -1.63
CA LEU A 67 -5.20 -0.31 -0.39
C LEU A 67 -6.02 -1.34 0.39
N VAL A 68 -6.87 -2.12 -0.30
CA VAL A 68 -7.64 -3.20 0.34
C VAL A 68 -6.71 -4.26 0.92
N ALA A 69 -5.65 -4.65 0.20
CA ALA A 69 -4.67 -5.61 0.73
C ALA A 69 -3.97 -5.09 1.99
N ALA A 70 -3.59 -3.81 2.03
CA ALA A 70 -2.99 -3.19 3.21
C ALA A 70 -3.98 -3.16 4.40
N ALA A 71 -5.25 -2.84 4.15
CA ALA A 71 -6.28 -2.85 5.18
C ALA A 71 -6.54 -4.26 5.75
N CYS A 72 -6.63 -5.28 4.88
CA CYS A 72 -6.76 -6.67 5.31
C CYS A 72 -5.57 -7.12 6.16
N GLY A 73 -4.33 -6.79 5.74
CA GLY A 73 -3.13 -7.12 6.51
C GLY A 73 -3.12 -6.45 7.89
N ALA A 74 -3.51 -5.18 7.97
CA ALA A 74 -3.65 -4.48 9.25
C ALA A 74 -4.72 -5.11 10.15
N GLY A 75 -5.86 -5.52 9.59
CA GLY A 75 -6.91 -6.23 10.30
C GLY A 75 -6.44 -7.56 10.89
N LEU A 76 -5.80 -8.41 10.07
CA LEU A 76 -5.25 -9.69 10.51
C LEU A 76 -4.17 -9.52 11.58
N ALA A 77 -3.26 -8.55 11.42
CA ALA A 77 -2.24 -8.25 12.42
C ALA A 77 -2.85 -7.80 13.75
N THR A 78 -3.92 -7.00 13.70
CA THR A 78 -4.64 -6.53 14.89
C THR A 78 -5.35 -7.70 15.59
N CYS A 79 -6.04 -8.56 14.85
CA CYS A 79 -6.66 -9.77 15.42
C CYS A 79 -5.61 -10.67 16.07
N GLY A 80 -4.46 -10.86 15.42
CA GLY A 80 -3.35 -11.66 15.94
C GLY A 80 -2.82 -11.13 17.27
N VAL A 81 -2.51 -9.83 17.37
CA VAL A 81 -2.00 -9.26 18.64
C VAL A 81 -3.04 -9.32 19.76
N VAL A 82 -4.33 -9.17 19.44
CA VAL A 82 -5.42 -9.32 20.42
C VAL A 82 -5.47 -10.76 20.94
N LEU A 83 -5.46 -11.77 20.07
CA LEU A 83 -5.48 -13.18 20.48
C LEU A 83 -4.23 -13.55 21.30
N GLN A 84 -3.05 -13.12 20.86
CA GLN A 84 -1.79 -13.35 21.59
C GLN A 84 -1.84 -12.77 23.01
N ALA A 85 -2.45 -11.59 23.19
CA ALA A 85 -2.62 -10.97 24.51
C ALA A 85 -3.65 -11.70 25.38
N LEU A 86 -4.78 -12.12 24.80
CA LEU A 86 -5.85 -12.83 25.52
C LEU A 86 -5.40 -14.21 26.00
N LEU A 87 -4.75 -14.98 25.13
CA LEU A 87 -4.24 -16.31 25.47
C LEU A 87 -2.90 -16.27 26.22
N ARG A 88 -2.25 -15.10 26.26
CA ARG A 88 -0.88 -14.92 26.77
C ARG A 88 0.10 -15.91 26.12
N ASN A 89 -0.15 -16.24 24.86
CA ASN A 89 0.63 -17.18 24.08
C ASN A 89 1.06 -16.50 22.77
N PRO A 90 2.37 -16.20 22.59
CA PRO A 90 2.86 -15.52 21.39
C PRO A 90 2.73 -16.36 20.11
N LEU A 91 2.43 -17.66 20.22
CA LEU A 91 2.18 -18.56 19.08
C LEU A 91 0.71 -18.63 18.67
N ALA A 92 -0.19 -17.93 19.39
CA ALA A 92 -1.58 -17.87 18.98
C ALA A 92 -1.72 -17.04 17.69
N GLU A 93 -2.43 -17.59 16.71
CA GLU A 93 -2.67 -16.96 15.41
C GLU A 93 -4.19 -16.92 15.10
N PRO A 94 -4.65 -15.88 14.40
CA PRO A 94 -6.06 -15.67 14.06
C PRO A 94 -6.58 -16.57 12.94
#